data_AF-A0AAU0QMZ4-F1
#
_entry.id   AF-A0AAU0QMZ4-F1
#
_cell.length_a   1.000
_cell.length_b   1.000
_cell.length_c   1.000
_cell.angle_alpha   90.00
_cell.angle_beta   90.00
_cell.angle_gamma   90.00
#
_symmetry.space_group_name_H-M   'P 1'
#
loop_
_entity.id
_entity.type
_entity.pdbx_description
1 polymer ?
#
loop_
_entity_poly.entity_id
_entity_poly.type
_entity_poly.pdbx_seq_one_letter_code
_entity_poly.pdbx_strand_id
1 'polypeptide(L)'
;MMAIQWVHDNIAPFGGNPNNITLFGESAGAVSVALHLLSPLSRNVFAQAIMESGSATAPWAIISREESLLRGLRLAEAVNCPHDRDDLPSVIDCLRRKDPKDLVNNEWGTL
;
A
#
# COMPACT_ATOMS: atom_id res chain seq x y z
N MET A 1 2.06 -7.96 -0.92
CA MET A 1 2.32 -9.11 -1.82
C MET A 1 3.25 -10.16 -1.22
N MET A 2 4.44 -9.79 -0.71
CA MET A 2 5.41 -10.76 -0.17
C MET A 2 4.81 -11.74 0.86
N ALA A 3 3.91 -11.27 1.73
CA ALA A 3 3.25 -12.13 2.71
C ALA A 3 2.35 -13.21 2.08
N ILE A 4 1.61 -12.91 1.01
CA ILE A 4 0.73 -13.90 0.36
C ILE A 4 1.58 -14.95 -0.36
N GLN A 5 2.68 -14.54 -1.02
CA GLN A 5 3.64 -15.47 -1.60
C GLN A 5 4.25 -16.38 -0.52
N TRP A 6 4.64 -15.80 0.62
CA TRP A 6 5.16 -16.58 1.74
C TRP A 6 4.13 -17.61 2.23
N VAL A 7 2.85 -17.24 2.37
CA VAL A 7 1.78 -18.19 2.72
C VAL A 7 1.66 -19.27 1.66
N HIS A 8 1.58 -18.92 0.38
CA HIS A 8 1.51 -19.89 -0.72
C HIS A 8 2.67 -20.90 -0.67
N ASP A 9 3.88 -20.46 -0.38
CA ASP A 9 5.07 -21.33 -0.38
C ASP A 9 5.21 -22.15 0.91
N ASN A 10 4.62 -21.68 2.02
CA ASN A 10 4.89 -22.24 3.34
C ASN A 10 3.67 -22.81 4.07
N ILE A 11 2.44 -22.63 3.59
CA ILE A 11 1.25 -23.04 4.36
C ILE A 11 1.07 -24.55 4.47
N ALA A 12 1.66 -25.34 3.57
CA ALA A 12 1.54 -26.80 3.55
C ALA A 12 2.05 -27.47 4.85
N PRO A 13 3.25 -27.15 5.36
CA PRO A 13 3.70 -27.56 6.71
C PRO A 13 2.76 -27.21 7.87
N PHE A 14 1.93 -26.17 7.73
CA PHE A 14 0.94 -25.78 8.75
C PHE A 14 -0.42 -26.48 8.54
N GLY A 15 -0.51 -27.43 7.60
CA GLY A 15 -1.74 -28.18 7.28
C GLY A 15 -2.68 -27.46 6.31
N GLY A 16 -2.28 -26.33 5.72
CA GLY A 16 -3.09 -25.64 4.71
C GLY A 16 -2.85 -26.17 3.30
N ASN A 17 -3.77 -25.84 2.39
CA ASN A 17 -3.62 -26.13 0.97
C ASN A 17 -3.23 -24.84 0.21
N PRO A 18 -2.03 -24.75 -0.38
CA PRO A 18 -1.59 -23.54 -1.09
C PRO A 18 -2.44 -23.20 -2.31
N ASN A 19 -3.14 -24.19 -2.88
CA ASN A 19 -4.07 -24.01 -4.00
C ASN A 19 -5.48 -23.58 -3.56
N ASN A 20 -5.73 -23.41 -2.25
CA ASN A 20 -7.03 -23.05 -1.69
C ASN A 20 -6.92 -21.91 -0.67
N ILE A 21 -6.26 -20.83 -1.07
CA ILE A 21 -6.10 -19.61 -0.25
C ILE A 21 -7.23 -18.64 -0.58
N THR A 22 -7.95 -18.18 0.46
CA THR A 22 -8.95 -17.12 0.35
C THR A 22 -8.40 -15.83 0.95
N LEU A 23 -8.33 -14.76 0.15
CA LEU A 23 -8.07 -13.43 0.67
C LEU A 23 -9.37 -12.82 1.18
N PHE A 24 -9.35 -12.29 2.40
CA PHE A 24 -10.48 -11.62 3.01
C PHE A 24 -10.03 -10.25 3.52
N GLY A 25 -10.86 -9.22 3.35
CA GLY A 25 -10.58 -7.91 3.91
C GLY A 25 -11.81 -7.00 3.96
N GLU A 26 -11.73 -6.01 4.85
CA GLU A 26 -12.76 -4.98 5.09
C GLU A 26 -12.16 -3.59 4.80
N SER A 27 -12.98 -2.65 4.29
CA SER A 27 -12.56 -1.26 4.01
C SER A 27 -11.30 -1.20 3.12
N ALA A 28 -10.22 -0.56 3.56
CA ALA A 28 -8.94 -0.54 2.85
C ALA A 28 -8.35 -1.95 2.63
N GLY A 29 -8.68 -2.91 3.50
CA GLY A 29 -8.39 -4.33 3.31
C GLY A 29 -9.17 -4.91 2.13
N ALA A 30 -10.46 -4.60 1.98
CA ALA A 30 -11.25 -5.04 0.82
C ALA A 30 -10.73 -4.43 -0.49
N VAL A 31 -10.30 -3.18 -0.47
CA VAL A 31 -9.59 -2.55 -1.60
C VAL A 31 -8.31 -3.31 -1.91
N SER A 32 -7.53 -3.68 -0.90
CA SER A 32 -6.29 -4.45 -1.08
C SER A 32 -6.55 -5.83 -1.70
N VAL A 33 -7.62 -6.51 -1.30
CA VAL A 33 -8.08 -7.76 -1.93
C VAL A 33 -8.45 -7.53 -3.39
N ALA A 34 -9.20 -6.47 -3.70
CA ALA A 34 -9.57 -6.11 -5.07
C ALA A 34 -8.34 -5.81 -5.94
N LEU A 35 -7.35 -5.08 -5.41
CA LEU A 35 -6.09 -4.83 -6.12
C LEU A 35 -5.29 -6.12 -6.37
N HIS A 36 -5.38 -7.10 -5.47
CA HIS A 36 -4.75 -8.40 -5.67
C HIS A 36 -5.42 -9.26 -6.73
N LEU A 37 -6.73 -9.12 -6.93
CA LEU A 37 -7.45 -9.73 -8.06
C LEU A 37 -7.01 -9.13 -9.40
N LEU A 38 -6.76 -7.81 -9.45
CA LEU A 38 -6.40 -7.09 -10.68
C LEU A 38 -4.93 -7.22 -11.04
N SER A 39 -4.04 -7.26 -10.05
CA SER A 39 -2.60 -7.22 -10.29
C SER A 39 -2.07 -8.53 -10.91
N PRO A 40 -1.34 -8.46 -12.04
CA PRO A 40 -0.76 -9.64 -12.67
C PRO A 40 0.30 -10.32 -11.78
N LEU A 41 0.85 -9.61 -10.80
CA LEU A 41 1.86 -10.14 -9.88
C LEU A 41 1.27 -11.04 -8.79
N SER A 42 -0.04 -10.93 -8.51
CA SER A 42 -0.68 -11.65 -7.39
C SER A 42 -1.82 -12.57 -7.79
N ARG A 43 -2.38 -12.42 -9.00
CA ARG A 43 -3.60 -13.14 -9.41
C ARG A 43 -3.49 -14.68 -9.37
N ASN A 44 -2.28 -15.24 -9.30
CA ASN A 44 -2.04 -16.68 -9.32
C ASN A 44 -1.61 -17.27 -7.97
N VAL A 45 -1.56 -16.48 -6.89
CA VAL A 45 -1.08 -16.94 -5.56
C VAL A 45 -2.19 -17.09 -4.51
N PHE A 46 -3.44 -16.98 -4.94
CA PHE A 46 -4.64 -17.25 -4.13
C PHE A 46 -5.79 -17.69 -5.05
N ALA A 47 -6.80 -18.34 -4.47
CA ALA A 47 -7.90 -18.96 -5.22
C ALA A 47 -9.22 -18.18 -5.13
N GLN A 48 -9.49 -17.54 -3.98
CA GLN A 48 -10.78 -16.94 -3.68
C GLN A 48 -10.63 -15.58 -2.98
N ALA A 49 -11.67 -14.76 -3.05
CA ALA A 49 -11.67 -13.41 -2.48
C ALA A 49 -13.01 -13.10 -1.79
N ILE A 50 -12.93 -12.42 -0.65
CA ILE A 50 -14.05 -11.81 0.07
C ILE A 50 -13.70 -10.34 0.31
N MET A 51 -14.60 -9.44 -0.08
CA MET A 51 -14.41 -7.98 -0.03
C MET A 51 -15.59 -7.35 0.71
N GLU A 52 -15.34 -6.81 1.90
CA GLU A 52 -16.38 -6.21 2.73
C GLU A 52 -16.25 -4.68 2.74
N SER A 53 -17.30 -3.97 2.34
CA SER A 53 -17.37 -2.49 2.43
C SER A 53 -16.21 -1.72 1.76
N GLY A 54 -15.59 -2.27 0.71
CA GLY A 54 -14.58 -1.57 -0.09
C GLY A 54 -14.40 -2.17 -1.48
N SER A 55 -13.98 -1.33 -2.45
CA SER A 55 -13.75 -1.74 -3.85
C SER A 55 -12.60 -0.94 -4.48
N ALA A 56 -11.93 -1.51 -5.49
CA ALA A 56 -10.86 -0.82 -6.22
C ALA A 56 -11.32 0.47 -6.94
N THR A 57 -12.64 0.65 -7.12
CA THR A 57 -13.24 1.82 -7.78
C THR A 57 -13.76 2.86 -6.80
N ALA A 58 -13.63 2.63 -5.48
CA ALA A 58 -14.03 3.62 -4.49
C ALA A 58 -13.18 4.90 -4.66
N PRO A 59 -13.74 6.11 -4.53
CA PRO A 59 -13.00 7.36 -4.77
C PRO A 59 -11.76 7.55 -3.89
N TRP A 60 -11.73 6.91 -2.72
CA TRP A 60 -10.63 6.96 -1.77
C TRP A 60 -9.60 5.83 -1.95
N ALA A 61 -9.85 4.87 -2.85
CA ALA A 61 -9.01 3.68 -3.01
C ALA A 61 -7.67 3.96 -3.69
N ILE A 62 -7.65 4.84 -4.68
CA ILE A 62 -6.47 5.15 -5.50
C ILE A 62 -6.45 6.66 -5.78
N ILE A 63 -5.26 7.24 -5.72
CA ILE A 63 -5.00 8.63 -6.12
C ILE A 63 -4.12 8.66 -7.38
N SER A 64 -4.17 9.76 -8.13
CA SER A 64 -3.34 9.90 -9.32
C SER A 64 -1.86 9.97 -8.96
N ARG A 65 -0.99 9.65 -9.93
CA ARG A 65 0.46 9.77 -9.74
C ARG A 65 0.89 11.20 -9.44
N GLU A 66 0.24 12.18 -10.07
CA GLU A 66 0.53 13.60 -9.87
C GLU A 66 0.17 14.04 -8.45
N GLU A 67 -1.03 13.69 -7.99
CA GLU A 67 -1.48 14.02 -6.63
C GLU A 67 -0.61 13.32 -5.57
N SER A 68 -0.24 12.05 -5.80
CA SER A 68 0.67 11.30 -4.92
C SER A 68 2.01 12.03 -4.73
N LEU A 69 2.56 12.58 -5.82
CA LEU A 69 3.82 13.32 -5.78
C LEU A 69 3.67 14.64 -5.01
N LEU A 70 2.60 15.39 -5.26
CA LEU A 70 2.33 16.64 -4.57
C LEU A 70 2.17 16.43 -3.06
N ARG A 71 1.41 15.43 -2.64
CA ARG A 71 1.25 15.09 -1.22
C ARG A 71 2.57 14.66 -0.57
N GLY A 72 3.39 13.89 -1.28
CA GLY A 72 4.72 13.52 -0.81
C GLY A 72 5.65 14.73 -0.60
N LEU A 73 5.61 15.72 -1.50
CA LEU A 73 6.38 16.96 -1.37
C LEU A 73 5.86 17.85 -0.22
N ARG A 74 4.53 17.95 -0.05
CA ARG A 74 3.92 18.65 1.09
C ARG A 74 4.30 18.03 2.42
N LEU A 75 4.35 16.69 2.50
CA LEU A 75 4.83 16.00 3.70
C LEU A 75 6.29 16.35 3.97
N ALA A 76 7.14 16.35 2.93
CA ALA A 76 8.54 16.74 3.06
C ALA A 76 8.68 18.17 3.57
N GLU A 77 7.91 19.12 3.04
CA GLU A 77 7.86 20.49 3.54
C GLU A 77 7.44 20.54 5.02
N ALA A 78 6.34 19.88 5.38
CA ALA A 78 5.79 19.88 6.74
C ALA A 78 6.78 19.34 7.79
N VAL A 79 7.63 18.39 7.41
CA VAL A 79 8.66 17.83 8.31
C VAL A 79 10.04 18.47 8.16
N ASN A 80 10.15 19.62 7.48
CA ASN A 80 11.41 20.35 7.24
C ASN A 80 12.45 19.50 6.48
N CYS A 81 12.04 18.96 5.32
CA CYS A 81 12.91 18.35 4.33
C CYS A 81 12.94 19.18 3.03
N PRO A 82 13.95 18.96 2.17
CA PRO A 82 13.89 19.41 0.78
C PRO A 82 12.59 18.93 0.13
N HIS A 83 12.01 19.75 -0.73
CA HIS A 83 10.72 19.50 -1.39
C HIS A 83 10.76 19.96 -2.85
N ASP A 84 11.95 19.88 -3.46
CA ASP A 84 12.13 20.13 -4.89
C ASP A 84 11.69 18.89 -5.68
N ARG A 85 10.82 19.12 -6.67
CA ARG A 85 10.33 18.08 -7.57
C ARG A 85 11.43 17.57 -8.50
N ASP A 86 12.44 18.37 -8.76
CA ASP A 86 13.55 18.03 -9.65
C ASP A 86 14.69 17.29 -8.92
N ASP A 87 14.68 17.25 -7.58
CA ASP A 87 15.64 16.53 -6.74
C ASP A 87 14.96 15.60 -5.70
N LEU A 88 14.12 14.70 -6.20
CA LEU A 88 13.47 13.67 -5.36
C LEU A 88 14.44 12.78 -4.55
N PRO A 89 15.66 12.45 -5.00
CA PRO A 89 16.62 11.71 -4.17
C PRO A 89 16.90 12.41 -2.84
N SER A 90 17.17 13.72 -2.84
CA SER A 90 17.39 14.50 -1.61
C SER A 90 16.15 14.57 -0.72
N VAL A 91 14.96 14.68 -1.32
CA VAL A 91 13.68 14.62 -0.60
C VAL A 91 13.56 13.30 0.17
N ILE A 92 13.73 12.18 -0.54
CA ILE A 92 13.56 10.82 0.02
C ILE A 92 14.62 10.53 1.10
N ASP A 93 15.87 10.90 0.87
CA ASP A 93 16.95 10.66 1.84
C ASP A 93 16.75 11.42 3.14
N CYS A 94 16.19 12.64 3.06
CA CYS A 94 15.79 13.38 4.25
C CYS A 94 14.62 12.70 4.98
N LEU A 95 13.56 12.32 4.26
CA LEU A 95 12.37 11.68 4.84
C LEU A 95 12.72 10.38 5.59
N ARG A 96 13.64 9.56 5.05
CA ARG A 96 14.11 8.31 5.68
C ARG A 96 14.80 8.50 7.02
N ARG A 97 15.28 9.71 7.33
CA ARG A 97 15.97 10.04 8.59
C ARG A 97 15.08 10.69 9.63
N LYS A 98 13.85 11.05 9.29
CA LYS A 98 12.89 11.64 10.24
C LYS A 98 12.37 10.58 11.20
N ASP A 99 11.93 11.01 12.37
CA ASP A 99 11.22 10.12 13.28
C ASP A 99 9.91 9.64 12.62
N PRO A 100 9.61 8.34 12.63
CA PRO A 100 8.39 7.83 12.01
C PRO A 100 7.11 8.47 12.54
N LYS A 101 7.07 8.90 13.81
CA LYS A 101 5.93 9.60 14.40
C LYS A 101 5.78 10.99 13.82
N ASP A 102 6.89 11.70 13.59
CA ASP A 102 6.84 13.01 12.96
C ASP A 102 6.29 12.93 11.54
N LEU A 103 6.61 11.87 10.80
CA LEU A 103 6.03 11.64 9.47
C LEU A 103 4.51 11.48 9.55
N VAL A 104 4.02 10.48 10.28
CA VAL A 104 2.57 10.16 10.30
C VAL A 104 1.72 11.25 10.96
N ASN A 105 2.26 11.99 11.94
CA ASN A 105 1.53 13.09 12.59
C ASN A 105 1.35 14.31 11.65
N ASN A 106 2.20 14.45 10.63
CA ASN A 106 2.17 15.58 9.71
C ASN A 106 1.52 15.25 8.34
N GLU A 107 1.01 14.03 8.13
CA GLU A 107 0.33 13.65 6.89
C GLU A 107 -1.01 14.36 6.67
N TRP A 108 -1.77 14.65 7.73
CA TRP A 108 -3.14 15.19 7.61
C TRP A 108 -3.22 16.63 7.09
N GLY A 109 -2.17 17.42 7.28
CA GLY A 109 -2.08 18.79 6.72
C GLY A 109 -1.72 18.83 5.24
N THR A 110 -1.47 17.66 4.62
CA THR A 110 -0.94 17.54 3.25
C THR A 110 -1.97 17.09 2.23
N LEU A 111 -3.15 16.66 2.69
CA LEU A 111 -4.26 16.11 1.90
C LEU A 111 -4.94 17.11 0.96
#